data_AF-A0A6H1ZEN2-F1
#
_entry.id   AF-A0A6H1ZEN2-F1
#
_cell.length_a   1.000
_cell.length_b   1.000
_cell.length_c   1.000
_cell.angle_alpha   90.00
_cell.angle_beta   90.00
_cell.angle_gamma   90.00
#
_symmetry.space_group_name_H-M   'P 1'
#
loop_
_entity.id
_entity.type
_entity.pdbx_description
1 polymer ?
#
loop_
_entity_poly.entity_id
_entity_poly.type
_entity_poly.pdbx_seq_one_letter_code
_entity_poly.pdbx_strand_id
1 'polypeptide(L)'
;MSKKSTYYFPHDYHARHDPKLEKLRMILGCEGVGIYWCLVEMLYEQNGILKLSDIEIYAKSLNANPEILTKVVSDFKLFSKSRDSFFSNPLKKRLKHISLKIEKARASGKLGGEAKAKRSLSEY
;
A
#
# COMPACT_ATOMS: atom_id res chain seq x y z
N MET A 1 -24.46 12.60 1.61
CA MET A 1 -23.23 12.61 2.44
C MET A 1 -22.20 11.70 1.79
N SER A 2 -21.08 12.25 1.31
CA SER A 2 -19.97 11.45 0.78
C SER A 2 -19.44 10.55 1.90
N LYS A 3 -19.45 9.24 1.68
CA LYS A 3 -18.87 8.25 2.59
C LYS A 3 -17.39 8.58 2.66
N LYS A 4 -16.92 9.21 3.75
CA LYS A 4 -15.48 9.33 4.02
C LYS A 4 -14.96 7.90 4.11
N SER A 5 -14.32 7.43 3.05
CA SER A 5 -13.55 6.19 3.08
C SER A 5 -12.37 6.45 4.00
N THR A 6 -12.51 6.11 5.27
CA THR A 6 -11.36 6.01 6.17
C THR A 6 -10.46 4.93 5.58
N TYR A 7 -9.36 5.34 4.95
CA TYR A 7 -8.34 4.44 4.44
C TYR A 7 -7.65 3.80 5.65
N TYR A 8 -8.21 2.70 6.14
CA TYR A 8 -7.59 1.93 7.21
C TYR A 8 -6.36 1.23 6.64
N PHE A 9 -5.20 1.62 7.13
CA PHE A 9 -3.92 1.01 6.82
C PHE A 9 -3.61 -0.08 7.85
N PRO A 10 -3.75 -1.38 7.51
CA PRO A 10 -3.35 -2.45 8.42
C PRO A 10 -1.81 -2.45 8.55
N HIS A 11 -1.33 -2.08 9.72
CA HIS A 11 0.07 -2.18 10.12
C HIS A 11 0.26 -3.39 11.04
N ASP A 12 1.38 -4.08 10.91
CA ASP A 12 1.68 -5.19 11.80
C ASP A 12 2.04 -4.62 13.18
N TYR A 13 1.31 -5.02 14.22
CA TYR A 13 1.47 -4.53 15.61
C TYR A 13 2.91 -4.66 16.15
N HIS A 14 3.72 -5.54 15.56
CA HIS A 14 5.11 -5.78 15.93
C HIS A 14 6.14 -5.34 14.88
N ALA A 15 5.76 -4.53 13.89
CA ALA A 15 6.65 -4.10 12.80
C ALA A 15 7.96 -3.45 13.30
N ARG A 16 7.94 -2.75 14.43
CA ARG A 16 9.15 -2.12 15.01
C ARG A 16 10.27 -3.13 15.34
N HIS A 17 9.91 -4.37 15.66
CA HIS A 17 10.81 -5.46 16.02
C HIS A 17 11.17 -6.34 14.81
N ASP A 18 10.75 -5.97 13.60
CA ASP A 18 11.21 -6.64 12.39
C ASP A 18 12.73 -6.43 12.26
N PRO A 19 13.54 -7.51 12.13
CA PRO A 19 15.00 -7.39 12.07
C PRO A 19 15.53 -6.49 10.94
N LYS A 20 14.78 -6.36 9.83
CA LYS A 20 15.14 -5.48 8.72
C LYS A 20 14.91 -4.02 9.07
N LEU A 21 13.80 -3.71 9.76
CA LEU A 21 13.51 -2.37 10.25
C LEU A 21 14.43 -1.98 11.41
N GLU A 22 14.83 -2.94 12.24
CA GLU A 22 15.87 -2.74 13.24
C GLU A 22 17.21 -2.40 12.60
N LYS A 23 17.66 -3.18 11.61
CA LYS A 23 18.89 -2.88 10.87
C LYS A 23 18.84 -1.50 10.21
N LEU A 24 17.71 -1.14 9.59
CA LEU A 24 17.50 0.18 9.02
C LEU A 24 17.62 1.28 10.06
N ARG A 25 17.00 1.11 11.23
CA ARG A 25 17.05 2.07 12.34
C ARG A 25 18.46 2.20 12.92
N MET A 26 19.23 1.11 12.99
CA MET A 26 20.61 1.14 13.46
C MET A 26 21.54 1.97 12.55
N ILE A 27 21.29 1.95 11.23
CA ILE A 27 22.17 2.60 10.24
C ILE A 27 21.69 4.03 9.91
N LEU A 28 20.39 4.24 9.78
CA LEU A 28 19.79 5.48 9.29
C LEU A 28 18.92 6.20 10.33
N GLY A 29 18.91 5.70 11.57
CA GLY A 29 18.11 6.28 12.65
C GLY A 29 16.60 6.27 12.38
N CYS A 30 15.89 7.19 13.04
CA CYS A 30 14.46 7.38 12.84
C CYS A 30 14.10 7.94 11.47
N GLU A 31 15.02 8.65 10.81
CA GLU A 31 14.81 9.18 9.46
C GLU A 31 14.55 8.05 8.47
N GLY A 32 15.41 7.02 8.46
CA GLY A 32 15.19 5.86 7.58
C GLY A 32 13.87 5.15 7.86
N VAL A 33 13.44 5.08 9.13
CA VAL A 33 12.17 4.46 9.52
C VAL A 33 10.99 5.29 9.02
N GLY A 34 11.06 6.61 9.15
CA GLY A 34 10.07 7.54 8.61
C GLY A 34 9.94 7.39 7.09
N ILE A 35 11.06 7.43 6.37
CA ILE A 35 11.09 7.24 4.92
C ILE A 35 10.46 5.90 4.52
N TYR A 36 10.79 4.81 5.22
CA TYR A 36 10.16 3.51 4.97
C TYR A 36 8.63 3.59 5.06
N TRP A 37 8.08 4.18 6.13
CA TRP A 37 6.64 4.27 6.31
C TRP A 37 5.98 5.16 5.26
N CYS A 38 6.58 6.31 4.94
CA CYS A 38 6.10 7.18 3.86
C CYS A 38 6.07 6.45 2.51
N LEU A 39 7.13 5.71 2.16
CA LEU A 39 7.15 4.91 0.92
C LEU A 39 6.09 3.81 0.91
N VAL A 40 5.80 3.22 2.06
CA VAL A 40 4.73 2.21 2.18
C VAL A 40 3.36 2.84 1.98
N GLU A 41 3.11 4.05 2.49
CA GLU A 41 1.87 4.80 2.23
C GLU A 41 1.72 5.16 0.75
N MET A 42 2.77 5.72 0.14
CA MET A 42 2.81 6.01 -1.29
C MET A 42 2.56 4.76 -2.15
N LEU A 43 3.04 3.59 -1.73
CA LEU A 43 2.70 2.32 -2.38
C LEU A 43 1.21 2.03 -2.29
N TYR A 44 0.52 2.27 -1.18
CA TYR A 44 -0.94 2.09 -1.14
C TYR A 44 -1.67 3.04 -2.08
N GLU A 45 -1.22 4.29 -2.16
CA GLU A 45 -1.79 5.31 -3.05
C GLU A 45 -1.59 4.96 -4.54
N GLN A 46 -0.46 4.34 -4.87
CA GLN A 46 -0.07 3.99 -6.24
C GLN A 46 -0.31 2.50 -6.58
N ASN A 47 -1.31 1.86 -5.97
CA ASN A 47 -1.69 0.46 -6.25
C ASN A 47 -0.55 -0.57 -6.09
N GLY A 48 0.38 -0.29 -5.19
CA GLY A 48 1.42 -1.19 -4.72
C GLY A 48 2.69 -1.20 -5.55
N ILE A 49 2.90 -0.21 -6.42
CA ILE A 49 4.09 -0.08 -7.27
C ILE A 49 4.57 1.38 -7.30
N LEU A 50 5.86 1.60 -7.09
CA LEU A 50 6.53 2.88 -7.29
C LEU A 50 7.69 2.74 -8.27
N LYS A 51 8.03 3.79 -9.00
CA LYS A 51 9.10 3.76 -10.02
C LYS A 51 10.46 4.02 -9.39
N LEU A 52 11.50 3.35 -9.88
CA LEU A 52 12.88 3.61 -9.45
C LEU A 52 13.39 4.96 -10.00
N SER A 53 12.93 5.38 -11.18
CA SER A 53 13.28 6.67 -11.79
C SER A 53 12.85 7.88 -10.97
N ASP A 54 11.86 7.71 -10.09
CA ASP A 54 11.19 8.80 -9.39
C ASP A 54 11.74 8.99 -7.96
N ILE A 55 12.82 8.28 -7.59
CA ILE A 55 13.44 8.37 -6.25
C ILE A 55 13.74 9.82 -5.85
N GLU A 56 14.27 10.64 -6.76
CA GLU A 56 14.53 12.06 -6.48
C GLU A 56 13.26 12.85 -6.20
N ILE A 57 12.17 12.53 -6.91
CA ILE A 57 10.87 13.18 -6.75
C ILE A 57 10.30 12.80 -5.38
N TYR A 58 10.35 11.52 -5.01
CA TYR A 58 9.89 11.04 -3.72
C TYR A 58 10.70 11.67 -2.58
N ALA A 59 12.02 11.74 -2.72
CA ALA A 59 12.89 12.35 -1.73
C ALA A 59 12.57 13.84 -1.52
N LYS A 60 12.41 14.61 -2.61
CA LYS A 60 11.99 16.02 -2.52
C LYS A 60 10.61 16.18 -1.89
N SER A 61 9.65 15.32 -2.25
CA SER A 61 8.30 15.35 -1.67
C SER A 61 8.29 15.09 -0.16
N LEU A 62 9.24 14.28 0.33
CA LEU A 62 9.38 13.94 1.75
C LEU A 62 10.36 14.87 2.49
N ASN A 63 10.92 15.87 1.79
CA ASN A 63 12.02 16.70 2.27
C ASN A 63 13.18 15.88 2.87
N ALA A 64 13.54 14.79 2.18
CA ALA A 64 14.55 13.82 2.59
C ALA A 64 15.72 13.79 1.61
N ASN A 65 16.87 13.25 2.05
CA ASN A 65 18.02 13.05 1.18
C ASN A 65 17.77 11.87 0.19
N PRO A 66 17.91 12.08 -1.14
CA PRO A 66 17.74 11.02 -2.14
C PRO A 66 18.65 9.81 -1.93
N GLU A 67 19.86 9.99 -1.40
CA GLU A 67 20.78 8.89 -1.11
C GLU A 67 20.25 8.01 0.03
N ILE A 68 19.70 8.63 1.08
CA ILE A 68 19.08 7.91 2.20
C ILE A 68 17.86 7.13 1.69
N LEU A 69 17.00 7.76 0.89
CA LEU A 69 15.85 7.09 0.29
C LEU A 69 16.27 5.90 -0.59
N THR A 70 17.31 6.07 -1.40
CA THR A 70 17.88 4.99 -2.22
C THR A 70 18.36 3.81 -1.38
N LYS A 71 19.07 4.08 -0.27
CA LYS A 71 19.50 3.06 0.70
C LYS A 71 18.32 2.35 1.33
N VAL A 72 17.28 3.07 1.74
CA VAL A 72 16.04 2.48 2.29
C VAL A 72 15.40 1.50 1.29
N VAL A 73 15.35 1.85 0.01
CA VAL A 73 14.79 1.00 -1.04
C VAL A 73 15.66 -0.25 -1.31
N SER A 74 16.99 -0.11 -1.31
CA SER A 74 17.90 -1.15 -1.82
C SER A 74 18.59 -2.02 -0.77
N ASP A 75 18.90 -1.50 0.42
CA ASP A 75 19.95 -2.09 1.26
C ASP A 75 19.38 -2.97 2.39
N PHE A 76 18.10 -2.79 2.73
CA PHE A 76 17.48 -3.43 3.90
C PHE A 76 16.54 -4.58 3.56
N LYS A 77 16.39 -4.94 2.28
CA LYS A 77 15.49 -6.01 1.82
C LYS A 77 14.03 -5.81 2.28
N LEU A 78 13.62 -4.56 2.48
CA LEU A 78 12.26 -4.14 2.83
C LEU A 78 11.34 -4.10 1.61
N PHE A 79 11.92 -3.80 0.44
CA PHE A 79 11.24 -3.76 -0.84
C PHE A 79 11.84 -4.79 -1.80
N SER A 80 11.03 -5.22 -2.77
CA SER A 80 11.45 -6.00 -3.93
C SER A 80 11.50 -5.09 -5.15
N LYS A 81 12.47 -5.31 -6.02
CA LYS A 81 12.68 -4.53 -7.24
C LYS A 81 12.32 -5.36 -8.47
N SER A 82 11.76 -4.69 -9.46
CA SER A 82 11.69 -5.12 -10.86
C SER A 82 12.60 -4.21 -11.68
N ARG A 83 12.60 -4.35 -13.02
CA ARG A 83 13.46 -3.58 -13.93
C ARG A 83 13.43 -2.07 -13.64
N ASP A 84 12.24 -1.48 -13.56
CA ASP A 84 12.06 -0.03 -13.47
C ASP A 84 11.26 0.42 -12.23
N SER A 85 10.93 -0.51 -11.32
CA SER A 85 10.02 -0.25 -10.21
C SER A 85 10.35 -1.05 -8.96
N PHE A 86 9.80 -0.65 -7.81
CA PHE A 86 9.88 -1.37 -6.56
C PHE A 86 8.51 -1.48 -5.88
N PHE A 87 8.38 -2.47 -5.01
CA PHE A 87 7.14 -2.80 -4.31
C PHE A 87 7.38 -3.56 -3.00
N SER A 88 6.35 -3.64 -2.16
CA SER A 88 6.34 -4.47 -0.95
C SER A 88 5.49 -5.73 -1.15
N ASN A 89 6.09 -6.91 -0.95
CA ASN A 89 5.39 -8.19 -1.09
C ASN A 89 4.21 -8.34 -0.10
N PRO A 90 4.36 -8.06 1.20
CA PRO A 90 3.24 -8.06 2.14
C PRO A 90 2.12 -7.12 1.71
N LEU A 91 2.46 -5.91 1.25
CA LEU A 91 1.50 -4.92 0.78
C LEU A 91 0.73 -5.41 -0.45
N LYS A 92 1.41 -5.97 -1.46
CA LYS A 92 0.75 -6.55 -2.64
C LYS A 92 -0.25 -7.65 -2.26
N LYS A 93 0.09 -8.51 -1.29
CA LYS A 93 -0.84 -9.53 -0.78
C LYS A 93 -2.08 -8.90 -0.14
N ARG A 94 -1.90 -7.82 0.65
CA ARG A 94 -3.00 -7.08 1.27
C ARG A 94 -3.90 -6.41 0.22
N LEU A 95 -3.31 -5.73 -0.77
CA LEU A 95 -4.06 -5.11 -1.87
C LEU A 95 -4.87 -6.14 -2.65
N LYS A 96 -4.30 -7.31 -2.97
CA LYS A 96 -5.03 -8.41 -3.62
C LYS A 96 -6.21 -8.90 -2.76
N HIS A 97 -6.03 -9.01 -1.45
CA HIS A 97 -7.12 -9.41 -0.56
C HIS A 97 -8.24 -8.35 -0.49
N ILE A 98 -7.87 -7.06 -0.49
CA ILE A 98 -8.82 -5.94 -0.54
C ILE A 98 -9.59 -5.96 -1.86
N SER A 99 -8.92 -6.12 -3.00
CA SER A 99 -9.58 -6.15 -4.31
C SER A 99 -10.60 -7.30 -4.40
N LEU A 100 -10.22 -8.50 -3.95
CA LEU A 100 -11.13 -9.66 -3.91
C LEU A 100 -12.35 -9.41 -3.03
N LYS A 101 -12.18 -8.74 -1.89
CA LYS A 101 -13.32 -8.36 -1.02
C LYS A 101 -14.26 -7.37 -1.72
N ILE A 102 -13.71 -6.37 -2.39
CA ILE A 102 -14.48 -5.36 -3.13
C ILE A 102 -15.27 -6.04 -4.27
N GLU A 103 -14.63 -6.93 -5.02
CA GLU A 103 -15.28 -7.68 -6.11
C GLU A 103 -16.43 -8.53 -5.61
N LYS A 104 -16.23 -9.29 -4.53
CA LYS A 104 -17.29 -10.09 -3.90
C LYS A 104 -18.47 -9.23 -3.44
N ALA A 105 -18.20 -8.08 -2.84
CA ALA A 105 -19.24 -7.15 -2.42
C ALA A 105 -20.03 -6.59 -3.61
N ARG A 106 -19.35 -6.23 -4.70
CA ARG A 106 -19.98 -5.76 -5.94
C ARG A 106 -20.86 -6.83 -6.59
N ALA A 107 -20.36 -8.07 -6.70
CA ALA A 107 -21.12 -9.19 -7.25
C ALA A 107 -22.40 -9.45 -6.43
N SER A 108 -22.28 -9.46 -5.11
CA SER A 108 -23.43 -9.64 -4.19
C SER A 108 -24.44 -8.49 -4.32
N GLY A 109 -23.96 -7.25 -4.46
CA GLY A 109 -24.81 -6.09 -4.69
C GLY A 109 -25.60 -6.17 -6.00
N LYS A 110 -24.96 -6.63 -7.08
CA LYS A 110 -25.61 -6.85 -8.38
C LYS A 110 -26.71 -7.91 -8.28
N LEU A 111 -26.40 -9.07 -7.69
CA LEU A 111 -27.38 -10.15 -7.48
C LEU A 111 -28.58 -9.68 -6.64
N GLY A 112 -28.33 -8.92 -5.58
CA GLY A 112 -29.40 -8.34 -4.76
C GLY A 112 -30.26 -7.32 -5.52
N GLY A 113 -29.66 -6.50 -6.38
CA GLY A 113 -30.38 -5.57 -7.24
C GLY A 113 -31.27 -6.27 -8.27
N GLU A 114 -30.75 -7.30 -8.94
CA GLU A 114 -31.50 -8.13 -9.89
C GLU A 114 -32.66 -8.87 -9.24
N ALA A 115 -32.46 -9.44 -8.04
CA ALA A 115 -33.52 -10.10 -7.28
C ALA A 115 -34.66 -9.13 -6.90
N LYS A 116 -34.33 -7.89 -6.51
CA LYS A 116 -35.33 -6.85 -6.23
C LYS A 116 -36.10 -6.45 -7.50
N ALA A 117 -35.40 -6.26 -8.62
CA ALA A 117 -36.02 -5.90 -9.90
C ALA A 117 -36.98 -6.99 -10.40
N LYS A 118 -36.60 -8.27 -10.28
CA LYS A 118 -37.48 -9.40 -10.64
C LYS A 118 -38.72 -9.46 -9.74
N ARG A 119 -38.58 -9.20 -8.45
CA ARG A 119 -39.72 -9.19 -7.50
C ARG A 119 -40.71 -8.06 -7.80
N SER A 120 -40.24 -6.86 -8.13
CA SER A 120 -41.13 -5.76 -8.51
C SER A 120 -41.85 -5.98 -9.85
N LEU A 121 -41.26 -6.78 -10.75
CA LEU A 121 -41.87 -7.16 -12.03
C LEU A 121 -42.90 -8.29 -11.91
N SER A 122 -42.82 -9.12 -10.85
CA SER A 122 -43.80 -10.18 -10.58
C SER A 122 -45.00 -9.74 -9.75
N GLU A 123 -44.98 -8.52 -9.22
CA GLU A 123 -46.07 -7.92 -8.43
C GLU A 123 -47.06 -7.09 -9.29
N TYR A 124 -46.91 -7.14 -10.62
CA TYR A 124 -47.83 -6.62 -11.65
C TYR A 124 -48.29 -7.75 -12.57
#